data_AF-A0A2V2PKP5-F1
#
_entry.id   AF-A0A2V2PKP5-F1
#
_cell.length_a   1.000
_cell.length_b   1.000
_cell.length_c   1.000
_cell.angle_alpha   90.00
_cell.angle_beta   90.00
_cell.angle_gamma   90.00
#
_symmetry.space_group_name_H-M   'P 1'
#
loop_
_entity.id
_entity.type
_entity.pdbx_description
1 polymer ?
#
loop_
_entity_poly.entity_id
_entity_poly.type
_entity_poly.pdbx_seq_one_letter_code
_entity_poly.pdbx_strand_id
1 'polypeptide(L)'
;GTEPAAPLVTGPERTALGAAEGRALRAAMARLPGRCGRLLEAMLSPADPTYREIAGELGISQGSLGPIRSRCLGCLRRMLAAEVAVPELRGRGR
;
A
#
# COMPACT_ATOMS: atom_id res chain seq x y z
N GLY A 1 -33.09 0.14 -19.58
CA GLY A 1 -32.57 -1.17 -19.18
C GLY A 1 -31.38 -0.93 -18.28
N THR A 2 -31.53 -1.22 -16.99
CA THR A 2 -30.39 -1.28 -16.08
C THR A 2 -30.18 -2.75 -15.81
N GLU A 3 -29.23 -3.33 -16.55
CA GLU A 3 -28.70 -4.64 -16.22
C GLU A 3 -28.06 -4.51 -14.82
N PRO A 4 -28.49 -5.29 -13.82
CA PRO A 4 -27.80 -5.29 -12.54
C PRO A 4 -26.41 -5.85 -12.78
N ALA A 5 -25.38 -5.05 -12.50
CA ALA A 5 -24.01 -5.52 -12.45
C ALA A 5 -24.00 -6.81 -11.59
N ALA A 6 -23.64 -7.94 -12.22
CA ALA A 6 -23.53 -9.23 -11.54
C ALA A 6 -22.81 -9.02 -10.20
N PRO A 7 -23.25 -9.64 -9.09
CA PRO A 7 -22.58 -9.49 -7.81
C PRO A 7 -21.11 -9.83 -8.03
N LEU A 8 -20.25 -8.81 -7.91
CA LEU A 8 -18.82 -8.93 -8.04
C LEU A 8 -18.38 -9.94 -6.97
N VAL A 9 -18.19 -11.18 -7.38
CA VAL A 9 -17.66 -12.33 -6.64
C VAL A 9 -17.32 -12.01 -5.17
N THR A 10 -18.28 -12.20 -4.26
CA THR A 10 -18.09 -12.07 -2.81
C THR A 10 -18.18 -13.45 -2.17
N GLY A 11 -17.09 -14.20 -2.24
CA GLY A 11 -16.91 -15.45 -1.51
C GLY A 11 -16.08 -15.25 -0.24
N PRO A 12 -16.26 -16.08 0.80
CA PRO A 12 -15.50 -15.96 2.05
C PRO A 12 -13.98 -16.05 1.82
N GLU A 13 -13.53 -16.87 0.87
CA GLU A 13 -12.11 -17.00 0.49
C GLU A 13 -11.57 -15.69 -0.08
N ARG A 14 -12.33 -15.02 -0.95
CA ARG A 14 -11.89 -13.75 -1.56
C ARG A 14 -11.83 -12.62 -0.54
N THR A 15 -12.79 -12.56 0.38
CA THR A 15 -12.75 -11.59 1.49
C THR A 15 -11.56 -11.86 2.41
N ALA A 16 -11.28 -13.14 2.71
CA ALA A 16 -10.12 -13.51 3.53
C ALA A 16 -8.79 -13.14 2.86
N LEU A 17 -8.66 -13.37 1.54
CA LEU A 17 -7.48 -12.98 0.76
C LEU A 17 -7.28 -11.46 0.75
N GLY A 18 -8.33 -10.68 0.43
CA GLY A 18 -8.23 -9.22 0.43
C GLY A 18 -7.87 -8.66 1.82
N ALA A 19 -8.41 -9.24 2.89
CA ALA A 19 -8.04 -8.87 4.25
C ALA A 19 -6.57 -9.22 4.57
N ALA A 20 -6.06 -10.35 4.08
CA ALA A 20 -4.67 -10.75 4.24
C ALA A 20 -3.71 -9.82 3.46
N GLU A 21 -4.03 -9.52 2.20
CA GLU A 21 -3.28 -8.56 1.38
C GLU A 21 -3.25 -7.17 2.03
N GLY A 22 -4.38 -6.69 2.55
CA GLY A 22 -4.45 -5.42 3.26
C GLY A 22 -3.60 -5.38 4.53
N ARG A 23 -3.54 -6.49 5.29
CA ARG A 23 -2.64 -6.61 6.46
C ARG A 23 -1.17 -6.60 6.03
N ALA A 24 -0.81 -7.34 4.99
CA ALA A 24 0.55 -7.38 4.46
C ALA A 24 1.02 -6.00 3.97
N LEU A 25 0.15 -5.28 3.24
CA LEU A 25 0.44 -3.92 2.78
C LEU A 25 0.68 -2.96 3.96
N ARG A 26 -0.18 -2.97 4.98
CA ARG A 26 0.00 -2.14 6.19
C ARG A 26 1.30 -2.48 6.92
N ALA A 27 1.64 -3.76 7.05
CA ALA A 27 2.91 -4.19 7.63
C ALA A 27 4.14 -3.75 6.81
N ALA A 28 4.03 -3.70 5.48
CA ALA A 28 5.09 -3.15 4.63
C ALA A 28 5.22 -1.63 4.75
N MET A 29 4.11 -0.90 4.82
CA MET A 29 4.13 0.55 5.00
C MET A 29 4.75 0.96 6.34
N ALA A 30 4.47 0.23 7.42
CA ALA A 30 5.05 0.47 8.75
C ALA A 30 6.58 0.32 8.79
N ARG A 31 7.18 -0.38 7.82
CA ARG A 31 8.63 -0.59 7.71
C ARG A 31 9.31 0.38 6.74
N LEU A 32 8.55 1.26 6.07
CA LEU A 32 9.12 2.21 5.13
C LEU A 32 10.04 3.22 5.84
N PRO A 33 11.15 3.62 5.21
CA PRO A 33 12.08 4.55 5.82
C PRO A 33 11.53 5.98 5.85
N GLY A 34 11.84 6.70 6.93
CA GLY A 34 11.52 8.11 7.12
C GLY A 34 10.00 8.37 7.12
N ARG A 35 9.58 9.46 6.47
CA ARG A 35 8.16 9.89 6.43
C ARG A 35 7.28 9.12 5.44
N CYS A 36 7.81 8.11 4.76
CA CYS A 36 7.08 7.43 3.67
C CYS A 36 5.90 6.60 4.14
N GLY A 37 5.99 5.94 5.31
CA GLY A 37 4.85 5.21 5.90
C GLY A 37 3.68 6.15 6.17
N ARG A 38 3.93 7.21 6.95
CA ARG A 38 2.92 8.24 7.29
C ARG A 38 2.27 8.88 6.05
N LEU A 39 3.05 9.20 5.01
CA LEU A 39 2.48 9.76 3.78
C LEU A 39 1.50 8.79 3.09
N LEU A 40 1.88 7.53 2.94
CA LEU A 40 1.04 6.55 2.26
C LEU A 40 -0.19 6.16 3.10
N GLU A 41 -0.04 6.10 4.42
CA GLU A 41 -1.16 5.92 5.35
C GLU A 41 -2.18 7.05 5.23
N ALA A 42 -1.74 8.31 5.21
CA ALA A 42 -2.63 9.45 5.02
C ALA A 42 -3.35 9.41 3.67
N MET A 43 -2.65 9.05 2.58
CA MET A 43 -3.23 8.93 1.25
C MET A 43 -4.23 7.78 1.08
N LEU A 44 -4.12 6.73 1.90
CA LEU A 44 -5.01 5.56 1.87
C LEU A 44 -6.06 5.60 2.99
N SER A 45 -6.11 6.70 3.73
CA SER A 45 -7.07 6.87 4.82
C SER A 45 -8.50 6.90 4.27
N PRO A 46 -9.46 6.20 4.90
CA PRO A 46 -10.87 6.29 4.53
C PRO A 46 -11.48 7.69 4.77
N ALA A 47 -10.77 8.56 5.51
CA ALA A 47 -11.16 9.96 5.66
C ALA A 47 -10.94 10.79 4.38
N ASP A 48 -10.25 10.23 3.38
CA ASP A 48 -9.95 10.84 2.08
C ASP A 48 -9.44 12.30 2.18
N PRO A 49 -8.34 12.53 2.93
CA PRO A 49 -7.85 13.88 3.16
C PRO A 49 -7.32 14.50 1.87
N THR A 50 -7.53 15.81 1.72
CA THR A 50 -7.00 16.57 0.60
C THR A 50 -5.47 16.65 0.65
N TYR A 51 -4.84 16.89 -0.50
CA TYR A 51 -3.38 17.12 -0.56
C TYR A 51 -2.93 18.26 0.36
N ARG A 52 -3.76 19.30 0.54
CA ARG A 52 -3.46 20.40 1.46
C ARG A 52 -3.40 19.94 2.91
N GLU A 53 -4.35 19.11 3.33
CA GLU A 53 -4.41 18.57 4.70
C GLU A 53 -3.23 17.62 4.97
N ILE A 54 -2.95 16.71 4.04
CA ILE A 54 -1.79 15.80 4.14
C ILE A 54 -0.48 16.61 4.23
N ALA A 55 -0.31 17.64 3.38
CA ALA A 55 0.88 18.48 3.40
C ALA A 55 1.03 19.23 4.73
N GLY A 56 -0.08 19.77 5.25
CA GLY A 56 -0.12 20.45 6.55
C GLY A 56 0.25 19.53 7.71
N GLU A 57 -0.32 18.33 7.77
CA GLU A 57 -0.03 17.35 8.83
C GLU A 57 1.43 16.89 8.80
N LEU A 58 2.01 16.75 7.61
CA LEU A 58 3.39 16.31 7.42
C LEU A 58 4.41 17.46 7.50
N GLY A 59 3.97 18.72 7.62
CA GLY A 59 4.84 19.89 7.68
C GLY A 59 5.66 20.10 6.40
N ILE A 60 5.08 19.78 5.23
CA ILE A 60 5.72 19.92 3.92
C ILE A 60 4.94 20.87 3.01
N SER A 61 5.57 21.37 1.96
CA SER A 61 4.84 22.14 0.94
C SER A 61 3.92 21.22 0.14
N GLN A 62 2.72 21.69 -0.20
CA GLN A 62 1.80 20.94 -1.07
C GLN A 62 2.45 20.57 -2.41
N GLY A 63 3.27 21.47 -2.98
CA GLY A 63 4.01 21.21 -4.23
C GLY A 63 5.03 20.05 -4.13
N SER A 64 5.51 19.73 -2.92
CA SER A 64 6.44 18.62 -2.72
C SER A 64 5.76 17.24 -2.64
N LEU A 65 4.42 17.17 -2.53
CA LEU A 65 3.71 15.89 -2.37
C LEU A 65 3.93 14.94 -3.55
N GLY A 66 3.89 15.43 -4.78
CA GLY A 66 4.08 14.61 -5.99
C GLY A 66 5.43 13.88 -6.00
N PRO A 67 6.56 14.61 -5.92
CA PRO A 67 7.89 14.01 -5.84
C PRO A 67 8.06 13.04 -4.65
N ILE A 68 7.55 13.39 -3.46
CA ILE A 68 7.67 12.53 -2.28
C ILE A 68 6.83 11.26 -2.45
N ARG A 69 5.60 11.37 -2.96
CA ARG A 69 4.72 10.24 -3.27
C ARG A 69 5.41 9.26 -4.23
N SER A 70 5.97 9.77 -5.32
CA SER A 70 6.70 8.94 -6.29
C SER A 70 7.85 8.18 -5.63
N ARG A 71 8.69 8.88 -4.86
CA ARG A 71 9.80 8.28 -4.12
C ARG A 71 9.31 7.20 -3.14
N CYS A 72 8.28 7.49 -2.35
CA CYS A 72 7.77 6.57 -1.33
C CYS A 72 7.13 5.32 -1.93
N LEU A 73 6.34 5.46 -3.01
CA LEU A 73 5.82 4.32 -3.75
C LEU A 73 6.94 3.49 -4.39
N GLY A 74 8.00 4.14 -4.88
CA GLY A 74 9.19 3.45 -5.38
C GLY A 74 9.89 2.62 -4.30
N CYS A 75 10.04 3.15 -3.08
CA CYS A 75 10.56 2.39 -1.94
C CYS A 75 9.69 1.18 -1.62
N LEU A 76 8.36 1.37 -1.52
CA LEU A 76 7.43 0.31 -1.19
C LEU A 76 7.46 -0.82 -2.23
N ARG A 77 7.46 -0.47 -3.53
CA ARG A 77 7.56 -1.47 -4.61
C ARG A 77 8.83 -2.30 -4.52
N ARG A 78 9.98 -1.67 -4.24
CA ARG A 78 11.25 -2.40 -4.08
C ARG A 78 11.23 -3.35 -2.88
N MET A 79 10.66 -2.91 -1.76
CA MET A 79 10.53 -3.75 -0.55
C MET A 79 9.63 -4.96 -0.80
N LEU A 80 8.45 -4.75 -1.38
CA LEU A 80 7.51 -5.83 -1.70
C LEU A 80 8.07 -6.79 -2.75
N ALA A 81 8.77 -6.28 -3.77
CA ALA A 81 9.42 -7.12 -4.77
C ALA A 81 10.48 -8.04 -4.13
N ALA A 82 11.23 -7.55 -3.14
CA ALA A 82 12.20 -8.37 -2.41
C ALA A 82 11.54 -9.47 -1.56
N GLU A 83 10.32 -9.26 -1.06
CA GLU A 83 9.57 -10.25 -0.28
C GLU A 83 8.94 -11.34 -1.16
N VAL A 84 8.40 -10.97 -2.31
CA VAL A 84 7.80 -11.91 -3.27
C VAL A 84 8.88 -12.69 -4.04
N ALA A 85 10.04 -12.08 -4.29
CA ALA A 85 11.17 -12.71 -4.96
C ALA A 85 11.97 -13.68 -4.07
N VAL A 86 11.47 -14.06 -2.88
CA VAL A 86 12.02 -15.18 -2.11
C VAL A 86 11.26 -16.49 -2.43
N PRO A 87 11.60 -17.21 -3.50
CA PRO A 87 11.53 -18.66 -3.52
C PRO A 87 12.94 -19.21 -3.25
N GLU A 88 13.49 -18.97 -2.07
CA GLU A 88 14.70 -19.67 -1.62
C GLU A 88 14.34 -20.67 -0.50
N LEU A 89 13.44 -21.62 -0.82
CA LEU A 89 13.68 -22.98 -0.36
C LEU A 89 14.78 -23.56 -1.26
N ARG A 90 16.01 -23.15 -0.97
CA ARG A 90 17.21 -23.87 -1.36
C ARG A 90 17.06 -25.30 -0.85
N GLY A 91 16.72 -26.21 -1.74
CA GLY A 91 17.02 -27.63 -1.59
C GLY A 91 18.54 -27.79 -1.50
N ARG A 92 19.09 -27.66 -0.29
CA ARG A 92 20.45 -28.07 0.03
C ARG A 92 20.40 -29.56 0.36
N GLY A 93 20.21 -30.38 -0.67
CA GLY A 93 20.47 -31.82 -0.61
C GLY A 93 21.97 -32.05 -0.75
N ARG A 94 22.55 -32.70 0.26
CA ARG A 94 23.89 -33.29 0.21
C ARG A 94 23.84 -34.58 -0.59
#